data_AF-A0A3P6SE68-F1
#
_entry.id   AF-A0A3P6SE68-F1
#
_cell.length_a   1.000
_cell.length_b   1.000
_cell.length_c   1.000
_cell.angle_alpha   90.00
_cell.angle_beta   90.00
_cell.angle_gamma   90.00
#
_symmetry.space_group_name_H-M   'P 1'
#
loop_
_entity.id
_entity.type
_entity.pdbx_description
1 polymer ?
#
loop_
_entity_poly.entity_id
_entity_poly.type
_entity_poly.pdbx_seq_one_letter_code
_entity_poly.pdbx_strand_id
1 'polypeptide(L)'
;MTLMNVFDMFDFDSDGLLSRNEYSAFAIATADTPPDDEEWQLLTSQFDARDEALTMVGFLFMHECEAFSGDDLAVPDIWESLYRLGYDSNLQLQYVSFCIREFFFALHHITAYN
;
A
#
# COMPACT_ATOMS: atom_id res chain seq x y z
N MET A 1 -6.97 8.28 -9.80
CA MET A 1 -5.94 7.74 -10.72
C MET A 1 -4.64 7.46 -10.00
N THR A 2 -4.11 8.37 -9.16
CA THR A 2 -2.85 8.13 -8.44
C THR A 2 -2.85 6.85 -7.60
N LEU A 3 -3.86 6.62 -6.77
CA LEU A 3 -3.96 5.38 -5.98
C LEU A 3 -4.12 4.11 -6.82
N MET A 4 -4.70 4.20 -8.04
CA MET A 4 -4.75 3.06 -8.96
C MET A 4 -3.35 2.75 -9.50
N ASN A 5 -2.57 3.78 -9.85
CA ASN A 5 -1.18 3.58 -10.25
C ASN A 5 -0.31 3.02 -9.11
N VAL A 6 -0.60 3.40 -7.86
CA VAL A 6 0.05 2.82 -6.67
C VAL A 6 -0.33 1.35 -6.54
N PHE A 7 -1.62 1.00 -6.65
CA PHE A 7 -2.06 -0.39 -6.66
C PHE A 7 -1.30 -1.21 -7.70
N ASP A 8 -1.29 -0.76 -8.96
CA ASP A 8 -0.60 -1.41 -10.07
C ASP A 8 0.94 -1.49 -9.86
N MET A 9 1.51 -0.63 -9.01
CA MET A 9 2.95 -0.64 -8.68
C MET A 9 3.30 -1.78 -7.72
N PHE A 10 2.36 -2.16 -6.86
CA PHE A 10 2.53 -3.18 -5.81
C PHE A 10 1.91 -4.54 -6.16
N ASP A 11 1.01 -4.59 -7.14
CA ASP A 11 0.53 -5.82 -7.80
C ASP A 11 1.66 -6.42 -8.65
N PHE A 12 2.52 -7.23 -8.02
CA PHE A 12 3.76 -7.72 -8.64
C PHE A 12 3.51 -8.87 -9.61
N ASP A 13 2.48 -9.68 -9.37
CA ASP A 13 2.10 -10.79 -10.25
C ASP A 13 1.03 -10.40 -11.29
N SER A 14 0.49 -9.19 -11.20
CA SER A 14 -0.49 -8.61 -12.13
C SER A 14 -1.79 -9.42 -12.21
N ASP A 15 -2.20 -10.01 -11.09
CA ASP A 15 -3.46 -10.75 -10.98
C ASP A 15 -4.67 -9.84 -10.68
N GLY A 16 -4.42 -8.55 -10.40
CA GLY A 16 -5.43 -7.55 -10.06
C GLY A 16 -5.87 -7.56 -8.60
N LEU A 17 -5.12 -8.26 -7.74
CA LEU A 17 -5.29 -8.35 -6.30
C LEU A 17 -4.00 -7.90 -5.61
N LEU A 18 -4.11 -7.51 -4.34
CA LEU A 18 -2.95 -7.29 -3.47
C LEU A 18 -2.94 -8.39 -2.42
N SER A 19 -2.04 -9.35 -2.62
CA SER A 19 -1.75 -10.36 -1.61
C SER A 19 -1.16 -9.71 -0.35
N ARG A 20 -1.15 -10.46 0.75
CA ARG A 20 -0.57 -9.96 2.01
C ARG A 20 0.89 -9.52 1.85
N ASN A 21 1.67 -10.24 1.05
CA ASN A 21 3.09 -9.93 0.84
C ASN A 21 3.27 -8.62 0.07
N GLU A 22 2.43 -8.38 -0.93
CA GLU A 22 2.43 -7.16 -1.74
C GLU A 22 1.95 -5.95 -0.93
N TYR A 23 0.89 -6.13 -0.15
CA TYR A 23 0.44 -5.11 0.80
C TYR A 23 1.50 -4.83 1.86
N SER A 24 2.22 -5.84 2.35
CA SER A 24 3.34 -5.66 3.27
C SER A 24 4.48 -4.84 2.64
N ALA A 25 4.75 -5.05 1.34
CA ALA A 25 5.72 -4.24 0.62
C ALA A 25 5.26 -2.78 0.48
N PHE A 26 3.96 -2.55 0.26
CA PHE A 26 3.34 -1.22 0.29
C PHE A 26 3.54 -0.56 1.65
N ALA A 27 3.18 -1.23 2.75
CA ALA A 27 3.33 -0.73 4.11
C ALA A 27 4.80 -0.35 4.40
N ILE A 28 5.76 -1.21 4.06
CA ILE A 28 7.19 -0.89 4.24
C ILE A 28 7.59 0.33 3.40
N ALA A 29 7.11 0.45 2.17
CA ALA A 29 7.44 1.56 1.29
C ALA A 29 6.89 2.91 1.78
N THR A 30 5.73 2.90 2.43
CA THR A 30 5.14 4.07 3.09
C THR A 30 5.66 4.29 4.50
N ALA A 31 6.59 3.43 4.97
CA ALA A 31 7.13 3.38 6.33
C ALA A 31 6.08 3.13 7.43
N ASP A 32 5.05 2.41 7.05
CA ASP A 32 4.07 1.81 7.95
C ASP A 32 4.49 0.38 8.37
N THR A 33 3.76 -0.20 9.29
CA THR A 33 3.99 -1.56 9.80
C THR A 33 3.21 -2.57 8.95
N PRO A 34 3.87 -3.63 8.42
CA PRO A 34 3.16 -4.73 7.77
C PRO A 34 2.11 -5.35 8.71
N PRO A 35 0.92 -5.67 8.20
CA PRO A 35 -0.14 -6.22 9.04
C PRO A 35 0.19 -7.64 9.52
N ASP A 36 -0.10 -7.90 10.78
CA ASP A 36 -0.10 -9.25 11.33
C ASP A 36 -1.29 -10.10 10.80
N ASP A 37 -1.40 -11.35 11.26
CA ASP A 37 -2.42 -12.27 10.77
C ASP A 37 -3.84 -11.79 11.12
N GLU A 38 -4.01 -11.21 12.31
CA GLU A 38 -5.30 -10.73 12.80
C GLU A 38 -5.70 -9.43 12.09
N GLU A 39 -4.75 -8.51 11.90
CA GLU A 39 -4.91 -7.26 11.16
C GLU A 39 -5.24 -7.54 9.69
N TRP A 40 -4.55 -8.49 9.04
CA TRP A 40 -4.83 -8.88 7.66
C TRP A 40 -6.23 -9.50 7.52
N GLN A 41 -6.62 -10.38 8.46
CA GLN A 41 -7.94 -10.99 8.46
C GLN A 41 -9.04 -9.94 8.68
N LEU A 42 -8.80 -8.95 9.55
CA LEU A 42 -9.73 -7.85 9.73
C LEU A 42 -9.86 -7.03 8.45
N LEU A 43 -8.74 -6.65 7.83
CA LEU A 43 -8.70 -5.84 6.61
C LEU A 43 -9.46 -6.54 5.46
N THR A 44 -9.18 -7.82 5.23
CA THR A 44 -9.83 -8.62 4.17
C THR A 44 -11.30 -8.96 4.47
N SER A 45 -11.73 -8.90 5.73
CA SER A 45 -13.14 -9.10 6.10
C SER A 45 -13.97 -7.81 6.05
N GLN A 46 -13.33 -6.67 6.28
CA GLN A 46 -13.96 -5.35 6.30
C GLN A 46 -14.06 -4.72 4.91
N PHE A 47 -13.06 -4.95 4.06
CA PHE A 47 -12.98 -4.37 2.72
C PHE A 47 -13.17 -5.43 1.63
N ASP A 48 -13.38 -4.97 0.39
CA ASP A 48 -13.58 -5.87 -0.74
C ASP A 48 -12.29 -6.66 -1.03
N ALA A 49 -12.36 -7.96 -0.77
CA ALA A 49 -11.26 -8.90 -0.94
C ALA A 49 -11.73 -10.15 -1.68
N ARG A 50 -10.84 -10.74 -2.45
CA ARG A 50 -11.06 -11.98 -3.20
C ARG A 50 -9.85 -12.89 -3.01
N ASP A 51 -10.11 -14.19 -2.83
CA ASP A 51 -9.03 -15.18 -2.66
C ASP A 51 -8.01 -14.80 -1.58
N GLU A 52 -8.49 -14.21 -0.48
CA GLU A 52 -7.69 -13.73 0.66
C GLU A 52 -6.73 -12.56 0.33
N ALA A 53 -6.95 -11.89 -0.80
CA ALA A 53 -6.20 -10.75 -1.29
C ALA A 53 -7.13 -9.54 -1.54
N LEU A 54 -6.60 -8.32 -1.36
CA LEU A 54 -7.39 -7.09 -1.45
C LEU A 54 -7.63 -6.71 -2.91
N THR A 55 -8.86 -6.38 -3.30
CA THR A 55 -9.12 -5.90 -4.66
C THR A 55 -8.72 -4.43 -4.79
N MET A 56 -8.49 -3.95 -6.02
CA MET A 56 -8.29 -2.52 -6.27
C MET A 56 -9.44 -1.66 -5.73
N VAL A 57 -10.68 -2.16 -5.80
CA VAL A 57 -11.84 -1.47 -5.26
C VAL A 57 -11.76 -1.40 -3.74
N GLY A 58 -11.41 -2.51 -3.07
CA GLY A 58 -11.18 -2.55 -1.63
C GLY A 58 -10.09 -1.58 -1.18
N PHE A 59 -8.96 -1.57 -1.88
CA PHE A 59 -7.83 -0.66 -1.61
C PHE A 59 -8.21 0.81 -1.74
N LEU A 60 -8.94 1.18 -2.81
CA LEU A 60 -9.40 2.55 -3.02
C LEU A 60 -10.41 2.97 -1.95
N PHE A 61 -11.36 2.09 -1.62
CA PHE A 61 -12.39 2.37 -0.64
C PHE A 61 -11.82 2.51 0.78
N MET A 62 -10.79 1.72 1.13
CA MET A 62 -10.07 1.86 2.40
C MET A 62 -9.47 3.26 2.56
N HIS A 63 -8.72 3.74 1.56
CA HIS A 63 -8.13 5.08 1.60
C HIS A 63 -9.19 6.19 1.53
N GLU A 64 -10.32 5.94 0.87
CA GLU A 64 -11.47 6.84 0.89
C GLU A 64 -12.05 6.95 2.32
N CYS A 65 -12.27 5.82 3.00
CA CYS A 65 -12.71 5.81 4.39
C CYS A 65 -11.75 6.53 5.33
N GLU A 66 -10.43 6.35 5.14
CA GLU A 66 -9.41 7.03 5.92
C GLU A 66 -9.45 8.55 5.72
N ALA A 67 -9.51 9.00 4.47
CA ALA A 67 -9.59 10.43 4.14
C ALA A 67 -10.86 11.10 4.68
N PHE A 68 -11.96 10.35 4.83
CA PHE A 68 -13.23 10.83 5.36
C PHE A 68 -13.50 10.42 6.83
N SER A 69 -12.52 9.85 7.51
CA SER A 69 -12.64 9.38 8.90
C SER A 69 -12.92 10.51 9.91
N GLY A 70 -12.61 11.75 9.54
CA GLY A 70 -12.68 12.90 10.43
C GLY A 70 -11.46 13.01 11.35
N ASP A 71 -10.44 12.18 11.16
CA ASP A 71 -9.13 12.35 11.77
C ASP A 71 -8.35 13.46 11.05
N ASP A 72 -7.92 14.47 11.82
CA ASP A 72 -7.15 15.60 11.31
C ASP A 72 -5.76 15.18 10.78
N LEU A 73 -5.25 14.00 11.17
CA LEU A 73 -3.96 13.45 10.74
C LEU A 73 -4.05 12.56 9.50
N ALA A 74 -5.23 12.01 9.18
CA ALA A 74 -5.39 11.07 8.07
C ALA A 74 -4.95 11.65 6.71
N VAL A 75 -5.36 12.88 6.39
CA VAL A 75 -4.99 13.51 5.12
C VAL A 75 -3.47 13.79 5.05
N PRO A 76 -2.83 14.40 6.08
CA PRO A 76 -1.37 14.48 6.17
C PRO A 76 -0.64 13.14 5.97
N ASP A 77 -1.11 12.06 6.60
CA ASP A 77 -0.46 10.75 6.58
C ASP A 77 -0.54 10.09 5.18
N ILE A 78 -1.68 10.24 4.50
CA ILE A 78 -1.85 9.82 3.09
C ILE A 78 -0.87 10.60 2.20
N TRP A 79 -0.70 11.91 2.42
CA TRP A 79 0.26 12.71 1.65
C TRP A 79 1.71 12.28 1.92
N GLU A 80 2.07 12.02 3.17
CA GLU A 80 3.40 11.52 3.51
C GLU A 80 3.70 10.19 2.80
N SER A 81 2.73 9.28 2.78
CA SER A 81 2.80 8.01 2.04
C SER A 81 3.07 8.24 0.55
N LEU A 82 2.34 9.16 -0.09
CA LEU A 82 2.55 9.50 -1.51
C LEU A 82 3.92 10.12 -1.77
N TYR A 83 4.41 11.00 -0.88
CA TYR A 83 5.76 11.57 -1.01
C TYR A 83 6.85 10.50 -0.91
N ARG A 84 6.68 9.53 -0.01
CA ARG A 84 7.61 8.38 0.14
C ARG A 84 7.62 7.49 -1.10
N LEU A 85 6.48 7.36 -1.77
CA LEU A 85 6.36 6.67 -3.06
C LEU A 85 6.94 7.48 -4.24
N GLY A 86 7.36 8.72 -4.03
CA GLY A 86 8.00 9.57 -5.04
C GLY A 86 7.05 10.49 -5.81
N TYR A 87 5.81 10.64 -5.35
CA TYR A 87 4.88 11.63 -5.90
C TYR A 87 5.18 13.03 -5.39
N ASP A 88 4.96 14.02 -6.24
CA ASP A 88 5.00 15.44 -5.86
C ASP A 88 3.62 15.96 -5.41
N SER A 89 3.56 17.24 -5.03
CA SER A 89 2.31 17.90 -4.63
C SER A 89 1.28 18.03 -5.77
N ASN A 90 1.67 17.76 -7.03
CA ASN A 90 0.78 17.69 -8.18
C ASN A 90 0.35 16.24 -8.51
N LEU A 91 0.66 15.29 -7.62
CA LEU A 91 0.44 13.85 -7.80
C LEU A 91 1.12 13.29 -9.05
N GLN A 92 2.22 13.93 -9.49
CA GLN A 92 3.08 13.44 -10.55
C GLN A 92 4.24 12.65 -9.94
N LEU A 93 4.49 11.47 -10.48
CA LEU A 93 5.66 10.67 -10.11
C LEU A 93 6.90 11.33 -10.71
N GLN A 94 7.62 12.16 -9.94
CA GLN A 94 8.76 12.93 -10.46
C GLN A 94 10.07 12.16 -10.44
N TYR A 95 10.27 11.37 -9.40
CA TYR A 95 11.41 10.51 -9.28
C TYR A 95 10.90 9.13 -8.93
N VAL A 96 11.32 8.13 -9.70
CA VAL A 96 11.46 6.78 -9.17
C VAL A 96 12.65 6.81 -8.21
N SER A 97 12.58 7.67 -7.18
CA SER A 97 13.33 7.53 -5.95
C SER A 97 12.59 6.51 -5.09
N PHE A 98 12.22 5.40 -5.73
CA PHE A 98 12.25 4.14 -5.06
C PHE A 98 13.59 4.13 -4.35
N CYS A 99 13.57 4.18 -3.02
CA CYS A 99 14.75 3.89 -2.26
C CYS A 99 15.06 2.43 -2.62
N ILE A 100 15.81 2.20 -3.71
CA ILE A 100 16.21 0.88 -4.20
C ILE A 100 16.86 0.12 -3.03
N ARG A 101 17.43 0.86 -2.08
CA ARG A 101 17.94 0.35 -0.81
C ARG A 101 16.86 -0.23 0.11
N GLU A 102 15.78 0.49 0.38
CA GLU A 102 14.70 0.04 1.28
C GLU A 102 13.81 -1.00 0.61
N PHE A 103 13.57 -0.90 -0.70
CA PHE A 103 12.80 -1.90 -1.42
C PHE A 103 13.57 -3.22 -1.60
N PHE A 104 14.89 -3.19 -1.85
CA PHE A 104 15.70 -4.40 -1.75
C PHE A 104 15.71 -4.94 -0.31
N PHE A 105 15.71 -4.08 0.71
CA PHE A 105 15.65 -4.54 2.10
C PHE A 105 14.30 -5.21 2.41
N ALA A 106 13.19 -4.62 1.96
CA ALA A 106 11.84 -5.17 2.07
C ALA A 106 11.72 -6.51 1.33
N LEU A 107 12.17 -6.59 0.07
CA LEU A 107 12.18 -7.82 -0.70
C LEU A 107 13.04 -8.90 -0.02
N HIS A 108 14.23 -8.53 0.47
CA HIS A 108 15.13 -9.46 1.14
C HIS A 108 14.56 -9.95 2.49
N HIS A 109 13.83 -9.10 3.22
CA HIS A 109 13.15 -9.48 4.46
C HIS A 109 11.95 -10.40 4.17
N ILE A 110 11.16 -10.13 3.12
CA ILE A 110 10.05 -10.99 2.70
C ILE A 110 10.58 -12.36 2.21
N THR A 111 11.72 -12.41 1.50
CA THR A 111 12.33 -13.68 1.08
C THR A 111 13.10 -14.42 2.18
N ALA A 112 13.49 -13.76 3.28
CA ALA A 112 14.27 -14.38 4.36
C ALA A 112 13.40 -15.12 5.40
N TYR A 113 12.07 -14.97 5.32
CA TYR A 113 11.10 -15.61 6.23
C TYR A 113 10.25 -16.71 5.56
N ASN A 114 10.70 -17.22 4.41
CA ASN A 114 10.15 -18.40 3.73
C ASN A 114 11.25 -19.48 3.58
#